data_AF-A0A2M7I496-F1
#
_entry.id   AF-A0A2M7I496-F1
#
_cell.length_a   1.000
_cell.length_b   1.000
_cell.length_c   1.000
_cell.angle_alpha   90.00
_cell.angle_beta   90.00
_cell.angle_gamma   90.00
#
_symmetry.space_group_name_H-M   'P 1'
#
loop_
_entity.id
_entity.type
_entity.pdbx_description
1 polymer ?
#
loop_
_entity_poly.entity_id
_entity_poly.type
_entity_poly.pdbx_seq_one_letter_code
_entity_poly.pdbx_strand_id
1 'polypeptide(L)'
;MDKNKKIKESFINNFHIFENKLNGESKGDFHKTRNDAFKNFTNLDFPNSKNEEWKYTNIAPLLSQIFSIDKVDSKISKDDIKKYLLEGIDAHILVFINGDFSSELSLLKDINKGIRIDSIKDKLK
;
A
#
# COMPACT_ATOMS: atom_id res chain seq x y z
N MET A 1 28.36 -8.56 0.51
CA MET A 1 27.45 -7.69 -0.26
C MET A 1 26.39 -7.19 0.69
N ASP A 2 26.26 -5.88 0.87
CA ASP A 2 25.38 -5.26 1.88
C ASP A 2 23.90 -5.63 1.63
N LYS A 3 23.24 -6.24 2.62
CA LYS A 3 21.84 -6.69 2.51
C LYS A 3 20.89 -5.52 2.25
N ASN A 4 21.16 -4.35 2.83
CA ASN A 4 20.36 -3.14 2.65
C ASN A 4 20.43 -2.65 1.20
N LYS A 5 21.60 -2.79 0.56
CA LYS A 5 21.78 -2.47 -0.86
C LYS A 5 20.94 -3.39 -1.73
N LYS A 6 20.92 -4.70 -1.45
CA LYS A 6 20.18 -5.70 -2.23
C LYS A 6 18.66 -5.46 -2.19
N ILE A 7 18.08 -5.19 -1.01
CA ILE A 7 16.64 -4.92 -0.91
C ILE A 7 16.26 -3.58 -1.57
N LYS A 8 17.12 -2.56 -1.46
CA LYS A 8 16.93 -1.27 -2.15
C LYS A 8 16.91 -1.45 -3.67
N GLU A 9 17.87 -2.20 -4.22
CA GLU A 9 17.92 -2.57 -5.63
C GLU A 9 16.65 -3.33 -6.07
N SER A 10 16.17 -4.25 -5.23
CA SER A 10 14.91 -4.97 -5.50
C SER A 10 13.71 -4.04 -5.59
N PHE A 11 13.57 -3.08 -4.67
CA PHE A 11 12.49 -2.10 -4.71
C PHE A 11 12.58 -1.16 -5.92
N ILE A 12 13.80 -0.78 -6.31
CA ILE A 12 14.02 0.04 -7.51
C ILE A 12 13.55 -0.71 -8.76
N ASN A 13 13.96 -1.96 -8.93
CA ASN A 13 13.55 -2.77 -10.07
C ASN A 13 12.03 -2.97 -10.12
N ASN A 14 11.43 -3.25 -8.96
CA ASN A 14 9.99 -3.40 -8.82
C ASN A 14 9.21 -2.14 -9.21
N PHE A 15 9.70 -0.96 -8.86
CA PHE A 15 9.09 0.31 -9.25
C PHE A 15 9.11 0.48 -10.78
N HIS A 16 10.24 0.19 -11.44
CA HIS A 16 10.31 0.26 -12.90
C HIS A 16 9.39 -0.75 -13.60
N ILE A 17 9.24 -1.96 -13.06
CA ILE A 17 8.27 -2.95 -13.57
C ILE A 17 6.84 -2.41 -13.43
N PHE A 18 6.53 -1.76 -12.30
CA PHE A 18 5.23 -1.12 -12.09
C PHE A 18 5.00 0.02 -13.09
N GLU A 19 5.97 0.91 -13.31
CA GLU A 19 5.85 2.02 -14.25
C GLU A 19 5.55 1.55 -15.68
N ASN A 20 6.22 0.50 -16.14
CA ASN A 20 6.00 -0.08 -17.47
C ASN A 20 4.57 -0.63 -17.66
N LYS A 21 3.86 -0.94 -16.57
CA LYS A 21 2.48 -1.44 -16.61
C LYS A 21 1.42 -0.33 -16.61
N LEU A 22 1.79 0.94 -16.46
CA LEU A 22 0.84 2.04 -16.22
C LEU A 22 -0.02 2.45 -17.43
N ASN A 23 0.15 1.88 -18.64
CA ASN A 23 -0.77 2.00 -19.79
C ASN A 23 -1.55 3.34 -19.94
N GLY A 24 -0.85 4.48 -19.86
CA GLY A 24 -1.44 5.84 -20.01
C GLY A 24 -1.60 6.64 -18.71
N GLU A 25 -1.63 6.00 -17.54
CA GLU A 25 -1.62 6.66 -16.22
C GLU A 25 -0.27 7.32 -15.87
N SER A 26 0.79 7.02 -16.63
CA SER A 26 2.12 7.62 -16.47
C SER A 26 2.19 9.11 -16.83
N LYS A 27 1.11 9.69 -17.36
CA LYS A 27 1.01 11.12 -17.68
C LYS A 27 0.21 11.94 -16.67
N GLY A 28 -0.41 11.28 -15.68
CA GLY A 28 -1.22 11.96 -14.67
C GLY A 28 -0.39 12.68 -13.60
N ASP A 29 -0.94 13.73 -13.00
CA ASP A 29 -0.26 14.52 -11.95
C ASP A 29 0.13 13.67 -10.73
N PHE A 30 -0.65 12.63 -10.44
CA PHE A 30 -0.32 11.72 -9.35
C PHE A 30 0.91 10.85 -9.63
N HIS A 31 1.17 10.51 -10.90
CA HIS A 31 2.40 9.80 -11.27
C HIS A 31 3.64 10.66 -11.03
N LYS A 32 3.55 11.98 -11.26
CA LYS A 32 4.63 12.92 -10.90
C LYS A 32 4.95 12.86 -9.40
N THR A 33 3.93 12.84 -8.56
CA THR A 33 4.09 12.68 -7.09
C THR A 33 4.80 11.37 -6.75
N ARG A 34 4.43 10.26 -7.39
CA ARG A 34 5.12 8.96 -7.21
C ARG A 34 6.59 9.05 -7.61
N ASN A 35 6.90 9.69 -8.73
CA ASN A 35 8.28 9.82 -9.20
C ASN A 35 9.13 10.70 -8.29
N ASP A 36 8.58 11.79 -7.76
CA ASP A 36 9.30 12.64 -6.82
C ASP A 36 9.54 11.93 -5.47
N ALA A 37 8.56 11.18 -4.97
CA ALA A 37 8.75 10.31 -3.81
C ALA A 37 9.80 9.22 -4.07
N PHE A 38 9.79 8.61 -5.25
CA PHE A 38 10.74 7.58 -5.63
C PHE A 38 12.17 8.12 -5.77
N LYS A 39 12.36 9.32 -6.35
CA LYS A 39 13.68 10.01 -6.37
C LYS A 39 14.21 10.23 -4.95
N ASN A 40 13.36 10.65 -4.02
CA ASN A 40 13.75 10.80 -2.62
C ASN A 40 14.16 9.44 -2.02
N PHE A 41 13.39 8.38 -2.29
CA PHE A 41 13.73 7.03 -1.85
C PHE A 41 15.07 6.53 -2.42
N THR A 42 15.39 6.81 -3.68
CA THR A 42 16.68 6.39 -4.26
C THR A 42 17.84 7.16 -3.64
N ASN A 43 17.65 8.44 -3.31
CA ASN A 43 18.68 9.31 -2.74
C ASN A 43 18.92 9.10 -1.24
N LEU A 44 17.91 8.61 -0.50
CA LEU A 44 17.98 8.38 0.94
C LEU A 44 18.36 6.94 1.27
N ASP A 45 19.18 6.73 2.30
CA ASP A 45 19.42 5.40 2.84
C ASP A 45 18.33 4.98 3.83
N PHE A 46 18.22 3.67 4.06
CA PHE A 46 17.33 3.19 5.11
C PHE A 46 17.82 3.70 6.48
N PRO A 47 16.88 4.15 7.33
CA PRO A 47 17.26 4.60 8.65
C PRO A 47 17.82 3.45 9.50
N ASN A 48 18.64 3.81 10.47
CA ASN A 48 19.18 2.88 11.44
C ASN A 48 19.17 3.54 12.83
N SER A 49 19.58 2.81 13.87
CA SER A 49 19.55 3.30 15.25
C SER A 49 20.46 4.51 15.53
N LYS A 50 21.31 4.92 14.58
CA LYS A 50 22.07 6.18 14.66
C LYS A 50 21.23 7.41 14.27
N ASN A 51 20.12 7.21 13.54
CA ASN A 51 19.16 8.28 13.28
C ASN A 51 18.30 8.47 14.54
N GLU A 52 18.22 9.70 15.06
CA GLU A 52 17.53 9.99 16.34
C GLU A 52 16.06 9.49 16.34
N GLU A 53 15.34 9.76 15.25
CA GLU A 53 13.95 9.30 15.02
C GLU A 53 13.78 7.77 15.02
N TRP A 54 14.88 7.00 14.88
CA TRP A 54 14.87 5.53 14.76
C TRP A 54 15.68 4.84 15.87
N LYS A 55 16.12 5.59 16.88
CA LYS A 55 16.97 5.07 17.97
C LYS A 55 16.41 3.82 18.64
N TYR A 56 15.08 3.75 18.76
CA TYR A 56 14.37 2.67 19.44
C TYR A 56 13.58 1.76 18.49
N THR A 57 13.73 1.92 17.18
CA THR A 57 13.00 1.15 16.16
C THR A 57 13.99 0.51 15.19
N ASN A 58 14.44 -0.70 15.54
CA ASN A 58 15.36 -1.45 14.69
C ASN A 58 14.64 -2.07 13.48
N ILE A 59 14.87 -1.51 12.29
CA ILE A 59 14.29 -2.02 11.04
C ILE A 59 15.17 -3.04 10.31
N ALA A 60 16.37 -3.36 10.81
CA ALA A 60 17.24 -4.35 10.15
C ALA A 60 16.55 -5.71 9.91
N PRO A 61 15.71 -6.25 10.82
CA PRO A 61 14.97 -7.48 10.54
C PRO A 61 14.00 -7.34 9.36
N LEU A 62 13.34 -6.19 9.21
CA LEU A 62 12.43 -5.92 8.10
C LEU A 62 13.19 -5.89 6.76
N LEU A 63 14.35 -5.22 6.74
CA LEU A 63 15.20 -5.12 5.54
C LEU A 63 15.87 -6.44 5.13
N SER A 64 15.84 -7.43 6.02
CA SER A 64 16.36 -8.77 5.73
C SER A 64 15.35 -9.67 5.00
N GLN A 65 14.09 -9.25 4.89
CA GLN A 65 13.04 -9.99 4.21
C GLN A 65 13.10 -9.81 2.69
N ILE A 66 12.51 -10.77 1.97
CA ILE A 66 12.28 -10.67 0.53
C ILE A 66 10.82 -10.29 0.33
N PHE A 67 10.58 -9.17 -0.34
CA PHE A 67 9.24 -8.70 -0.66
C PHE A 67 8.89 -9.06 -2.10
N SER A 68 7.68 -9.60 -2.32
CA SER A 68 7.05 -9.68 -3.63
C SER A 68 5.84 -8.75 -3.67
N ILE A 69 5.59 -8.17 -4.85
CA ILE A 69 4.45 -7.28 -5.15
C ILE A 69 3.39 -8.04 -5.96
N ASP A 70 3.59 -9.32 -6.23
CA ASP A 70 2.63 -10.11 -6.99
C ASP A 70 1.26 -10.09 -6.31
N LYS A 71 0.22 -9.88 -7.12
CA LYS A 71 -1.16 -10.00 -6.64
C LYS A 71 -1.38 -11.46 -6.28
N VAL A 72 -1.37 -11.74 -4.97
CA VAL A 72 -1.76 -13.04 -4.46
C VAL A 72 -3.28 -13.09 -4.46
N ASP A 73 -3.85 -13.88 -5.36
CA ASP A 73 -5.27 -14.20 -5.37
C ASP A 73 -5.63 -14.84 -4.02
N SER A 74 -6.19 -14.01 -3.14
CA SER A 74 -6.56 -14.40 -1.78
C SER A 74 -8.07 -14.59 -1.76
N LYS A 75 -8.52 -15.85 -1.75
CA LYS A 75 -9.93 -16.17 -1.56
C LYS A 75 -10.28 -16.00 -0.08
N ILE A 76 -10.74 -14.81 0.28
CA ILE A 76 -11.20 -14.46 1.63
C ILE A 76 -12.73 -14.49 1.64
N SER A 77 -13.30 -15.22 2.58
CA SER A 77 -14.75 -15.32 2.78
C SER A 77 -15.27 -14.35 3.84
N LYS A 78 -16.59 -14.24 3.95
CA LYS A 78 -17.23 -13.46 5.03
C LYS A 78 -16.95 -14.04 6.41
N ASP A 79 -16.81 -15.36 6.52
CA ASP A 79 -16.52 -16.02 7.80
C ASP A 79 -15.09 -15.72 8.26
N ASP A 80 -14.13 -15.60 7.33
CA ASP A 80 -12.73 -15.26 7.66
C ASP A 80 -12.59 -13.88 8.30
N ILE A 81 -13.45 -12.93 7.88
CA ILE A 81 -13.41 -11.55 8.39
C ILE A 81 -14.26 -11.33 9.63
N LYS A 82 -15.21 -12.25 9.93
CA LYS A 82 -16.22 -12.07 10.98
C LYS A 82 -15.61 -11.70 12.33
N LYS A 83 -14.49 -12.32 12.69
CA LYS A 83 -13.78 -12.07 13.96
C LYS A 83 -13.13 -10.69 14.09
N TYR A 84 -12.95 -9.98 12.97
CA TYR A 84 -12.42 -8.62 12.94
C TYR A 84 -13.52 -7.57 12.86
N LEU A 85 -14.77 -7.98 12.66
CA LEU A 85 -15.91 -7.07 12.66
C LEU A 85 -16.25 -6.69 14.10
N LEU A 86 -16.52 -5.40 14.31
CA LEU A 86 -16.96 -4.90 15.60
C LEU A 86 -18.47 -5.10 15.73
N GLU A 87 -18.87 -6.00 16.62
CA GLU A 87 -20.29 -6.26 16.88
C GLU A 87 -20.97 -5.07 17.55
N GLY A 88 -22.25 -4.84 17.21
CA GLY A 88 -23.06 -3.78 17.81
C GLY A 88 -22.76 -2.36 17.31
N ILE A 89 -21.86 -2.18 16.34
CA ILE A 89 -21.55 -0.86 15.79
C ILE A 89 -22.39 -0.55 14.56
N ASP A 90 -23.07 0.60 14.59
CA ASP A 90 -23.73 1.15 13.41
C ASP A 90 -22.73 1.91 12.51
N ALA A 91 -22.00 1.17 11.66
CA ALA A 91 -21.03 1.77 10.74
C ALA A 91 -21.10 1.21 9.31
N HIS A 92 -20.55 1.98 8.37
CA HIS A 92 -20.11 1.46 7.06
C HIS A 92 -18.80 0.70 7.23
N ILE A 93 -18.65 -0.44 6.57
CA ILE A 93 -17.48 -1.30 6.63
C ILE A 93 -16.86 -1.36 5.24
N LEU A 94 -15.60 -0.93 5.12
CA LEU A 94 -14.81 -1.05 3.90
C LEU A 94 -13.73 -2.10 4.13
N VAL A 95 -13.70 -3.13 3.30
CA VAL A 95 -12.72 -4.22 3.35
C VAL A 95 -11.74 -4.07 2.20
N PHE A 96 -10.45 -4.13 2.53
CA PHE A 96 -9.36 -4.16 1.55
C PHE A 96 -8.55 -5.44 1.72
N ILE A 97 -8.41 -6.21 0.64
CA ILE A 97 -7.61 -7.43 0.60
C ILE A 97 -6.31 -7.09 -0.13
N ASN A 98 -5.18 -7.15 0.57
CA ASN A 98 -3.85 -6.81 0.02
C ASN A 98 -3.80 -5.44 -0.68
N GLY A 99 -4.55 -4.47 -0.16
CA GLY A 99 -4.64 -3.10 -0.71
C GLY A 99 -5.70 -2.90 -1.78
N ASP A 100 -6.36 -3.95 -2.27
CA ASP A 100 -7.47 -3.85 -3.23
C ASP A 100 -8.82 -3.84 -2.50
N PHE A 101 -9.74 -2.95 -2.90
CA PHE A 101 -11.08 -2.86 -2.33
C PHE A 101 -11.94 -4.08 -2.70
N SER A 102 -12.58 -4.70 -1.71
CA SER A 102 -13.53 -5.80 -1.90
C SER A 102 -14.96 -5.32 -1.67
N SER A 103 -15.72 -5.14 -2.75
CA SER A 103 -17.14 -4.78 -2.68
C SER A 103 -18.00 -5.88 -2.05
N GLU A 104 -17.64 -7.15 -2.25
CA GLU A 104 -18.38 -8.32 -1.75
C GLU A 104 -18.34 -8.44 -0.22
N LEU A 105 -17.18 -8.11 0.37
CA LEU A 105 -16.95 -8.20 1.81
C LEU A 105 -17.25 -6.88 2.54
N SER A 106 -17.40 -5.78 1.80
CA SER A 106 -17.75 -4.47 2.35
C SER A 106 -19.25 -4.35 2.61
N LEU A 107 -19.62 -3.55 3.61
CA LEU A 107 -21.00 -3.25 3.96
C LEU A 107 -21.21 -1.74 3.95
N LEU A 108 -21.83 -1.22 2.90
CA LEU A 108 -22.28 0.16 2.84
C LEU A 108 -23.77 0.21 3.17
N LYS A 109 -24.11 0.74 4.35
CA LYS A 109 -25.49 1.11 4.72
C LYS A 109 -25.96 2.33 3.93
N ASP A 110 -27.20 2.76 4.16
CA ASP A 110 -27.77 3.97 3.55
C ASP A 110 -26.80 5.16 3.71
N ILE A 111 -26.22 5.59 2.60
CA ILE A 111 -25.30 6.71 2.56
C ILE A 111 -26.16 7.97 2.69
N ASN A 112 -26.29 8.47 3.93
CA ASN A 112 -27.03 9.68 4.24
C ASN A 112 -26.54 10.87 3.40
N LYS A 113 -27.44 11.83 3.13
CA LYS A 113 -27.10 13.10 2.48
C LYS A 113 -25.97 13.80 3.25
N GLY A 114 -24.75 13.80 2.69
CA GLY A 114 -23.57 14.42 3.29
C GLY A 114 -22.31 13.54 3.25
N ILE A 115 -22.45 12.23 3.03
CA ILE A 115 -21.30 11.31 2.90
C ILE A 115 -21.10 10.97 1.41
N ARG A 116 -19.85 11.07 0.94
CA ARG A 116 -19.44 10.60 -0.39
C ARG A 116 -18.36 9.55 -0.23
N ILE A 117 -18.62 8.36 -0.74
CA ILE A 117 -17.64 7.27 -0.85
C ILE A 117 -17.33 7.13 -2.34
N ASP A 118 -16.06 7.26 -2.72
CA ASP A 118 -15.62 7.23 -4.11
C ASP A 118 -14.19 6.65 -4.17
N SER A 119 -13.81 6.17 -5.34
CA SER A 119 -12.50 5.56 -5.57
C SER A 119 -11.43 6.65 -5.68
N ILE A 120 -10.39 6.55 -4.85
CA ILE A 120 -9.21 7.42 -4.98
C ILE A 120 -8.63 7.29 -6.39
N LYS A 121 -8.56 6.07 -6.94
CA LYS A 121 -8.07 5.84 -8.31
C LYS A 121 -8.84 6.67 -9.35
N ASP A 122 -10.17 6.74 -9.22
CA ASP A 122 -11.00 7.49 -10.16
C ASP A 122 -10.89 9.01 -9.99
N LYS A 123 -10.40 9.47 -8.84
CA LYS A 123 -10.11 10.89 -8.54
C LYS A 123 -8.70 11.34 -8.88
N LEU A 124 -7.78 10.41 -9.13
CA LEU A 124 -6.37 10.69 -9.42
C LEU A 124 -6.04 10.72 -10.93
N LYS A 125 -7.05 10.89 -11.80
CA LYS A 125 -6.87 11.04 -13.24
C LYS A 125 -6.21 12.37 -13.60
#